data_AF-A0A445FT90-F1
#
_entry.id   AF-A0A445FT90-F1
#
_cell.length_a   1.000
_cell.length_b   1.000
_cell.length_c   1.000
_cell.angle_alpha   90.00
_cell.angle_beta   90.00
_cell.angle_gamma   90.00
#
_symmetry.space_group_name_H-M   'P 1'
#
loop_
_entity.id
_entity.type
_entity.pdbx_description
1 polymer ?
#
loop_
_entity_poly.entity_id
_entity_poly.type
_entity_poly.pdbx_seq_one_letter_code
_entity_poly.pdbx_strand_id
1 'polypeptide(L)'
;MLTSSLQYTIKDTLSLPLSFQAYHHFRTSYVTRIEWIEADARNTDVKIDVRWYYRPEESIGGHRQFHGSKEVFLSYHFDVQSADTVKARCTVHSFKSYTKLNAIGNDDFFYRFEYNSFTGAFNPDRVAM
;
A
#
# COMPACT_ATOMS: atom_id res chain seq x y z
N MET A 1 10.10 24.74 16.53
CA MET A 1 9.09 24.08 15.67
C MET A 1 9.18 22.60 15.96
N LEU A 2 8.17 22.04 16.62
CA LEU A 2 8.13 20.60 16.92
C LEU A 2 7.90 19.86 15.61
N THR A 3 8.95 19.31 15.01
CA THR A 3 8.78 18.27 14.00
C THR A 3 8.18 17.08 14.75
N SER A 4 6.87 16.88 14.61
CA SER A 4 6.23 15.64 15.04
C SER A 4 6.91 14.52 14.27
N SER A 5 7.75 13.73 14.94
CA SER A 5 8.16 12.43 14.40
C SER A 5 6.87 11.62 14.25
N LEU A 6 6.53 11.24 13.02
CA LEU A 6 5.45 10.30 12.80
C LEU A 6 5.82 8.98 13.49
N GLN A 7 5.06 8.60 14.51
CA GLN A 7 5.17 7.27 15.11
C GLN A 7 4.31 6.31 14.29
N TYR A 8 4.91 5.21 13.83
CA TYR A 8 4.24 4.16 13.09
C TYR A 8 4.19 2.88 13.91
N THR A 9 3.17 2.08 13.65
CA THR A 9 2.91 0.80 14.31
C THR A 9 2.72 -0.31 13.28
N ILE A 10 2.87 -1.57 13.72
CA ILE A 10 2.60 -2.74 12.88
C ILE A 10 1.16 -2.67 12.37
N LYS A 11 0.94 -3.00 11.10
CA LYS A 11 -0.30 -2.87 10.31
C LYS A 11 -0.62 -1.46 9.79
N ASP A 12 0.16 -0.43 10.14
CA ASP A 12 0.00 0.87 9.48
C ASP A 12 0.24 0.74 7.98
N THR A 13 -0.49 1.55 7.21
CA THR A 13 -0.31 1.65 5.77
C THR A 13 0.40 2.95 5.42
N LEU A 14 1.45 2.84 4.59
CA LEU A 14 2.37 3.92 4.27
C LEU A 14 2.53 4.11 2.76
N SER A 15 2.94 5.31 2.38
CA SER A 15 3.30 5.67 1.01
C SER A 15 4.82 5.76 0.83
N LEU A 16 5.40 5.00 -0.12
CA LEU A 16 6.84 4.97 -0.41
C LEU A 16 7.19 5.58 -1.80
N PRO A 17 8.36 6.21 -1.99
CA PRO A 17 8.84 6.71 -3.28
C PRO A 17 9.07 5.59 -4.30
N LEU A 18 8.98 5.96 -5.57
CA LEU A 18 9.49 5.16 -6.69
C LEU A 18 11.00 4.97 -6.51
N SER A 19 11.46 3.74 -6.33
CA SER A 19 12.87 3.44 -6.07
C SER A 19 13.77 3.61 -7.29
N PHE A 20 13.22 3.73 -8.51
CA PHE A 20 14.01 3.98 -9.70
C PHE A 20 13.26 4.83 -10.71
N GLN A 21 13.98 5.75 -11.33
CA GLN A 21 13.56 6.79 -12.26
C GLN A 21 13.15 6.25 -13.64
N ALA A 22 12.42 5.13 -13.67
CA ALA A 22 12.07 4.40 -14.88
C ALA A 22 10.58 4.04 -14.89
N TYR A 23 9.71 5.04 -14.86
CA TYR A 23 8.39 5.06 -15.54
C TYR A 23 7.81 6.46 -15.30
N HIS A 24 8.09 7.38 -16.22
CA HIS A 24 7.67 8.77 -16.16
C HIS A 24 6.13 8.95 -16.36
N HIS A 25 5.34 7.91 -16.15
CA HIS A 25 3.90 7.87 -16.44
C HIS A 25 2.99 7.65 -15.22
N PHE A 26 3.51 7.30 -14.04
CA PHE A 26 2.68 7.22 -12.82
C PHE A 26 3.35 7.95 -11.66
N ARG A 27 2.94 9.20 -11.43
CA ARG A 27 3.42 10.08 -10.34
C ARG A 27 2.84 9.68 -8.96
N THR A 28 2.40 8.44 -8.79
CA THR A 28 1.73 7.96 -7.57
C THR A 28 2.71 7.20 -6.68
N SER A 29 2.75 7.56 -5.40
CA SER A 29 3.52 6.80 -4.41
C SER A 29 2.95 5.37 -4.28
N TYR A 30 3.83 4.41 -4.03
CA TYR A 30 3.45 3.04 -3.72
C TYR A 30 2.78 2.97 -2.36
N VAL A 31 1.79 2.09 -2.21
CA VAL A 31 1.09 1.87 -0.94
C VAL A 31 1.55 0.56 -0.34
N THR A 32 1.85 0.53 0.95
CA THR A 32 2.39 -0.67 1.60
C THR A 32 1.88 -0.82 3.03
N ARG A 33 1.78 -2.06 3.52
CA ARG A 33 1.46 -2.38 4.92
C ARG A 33 2.73 -2.74 5.67
N ILE A 34 2.95 -2.17 6.86
CA ILE A 34 4.04 -2.61 7.73
C ILE A 34 3.66 -3.96 8.36
N GLU A 35 4.48 -4.98 8.12
CA GLU A 35 4.37 -6.29 8.76
C GLU A 35 5.27 -6.39 9.99
N TRP A 36 6.47 -5.79 9.92
CA TRP A 36 7.44 -5.80 11.00
C TRP A 36 8.28 -4.52 11.01
N ILE A 37 8.83 -4.18 12.18
CA ILE A 37 9.75 -3.05 12.35
C ILE A 37 10.98 -3.59 13.09
N GLU A 38 12.15 -3.40 12.48
CA GLU A 38 13.44 -3.74 13.07
C GLU A 38 14.24 -2.45 13.25
N ALA A 39 14.84 -2.26 14.42
CA ALA A 39 15.71 -1.13 14.70
C ALA A 39 17.03 -1.65 15.29
N ASP A 40 18.14 -1.03 14.90
CA ASP A 40 19.41 -1.27 15.56
C ASP A 40 19.37 -0.78 17.03
N ALA A 41 20.33 -1.21 17.86
CA ALA A 41 20.35 -0.88 19.29
C ALA A 41 20.38 0.64 19.58
N ARG A 42 20.76 1.46 18.58
CA ARG A 42 20.81 2.92 18.67
C ARG A 42 19.60 3.61 18.04
N ASN A 43 18.69 2.86 17.42
CA ASN A 43 17.53 3.34 16.68
C ASN A 43 17.90 4.37 15.59
N THR A 44 19.08 4.18 14.98
CA THR A 44 19.65 5.02 13.92
C THR A 44 19.48 4.42 12.52
N ASP A 45 19.28 3.11 12.43
CA ASP A 45 18.91 2.42 11.19
C ASP A 45 17.64 1.60 11.46
N VAL A 46 16.49 2.17 11.08
CA VAL A 46 15.19 1.52 11.23
C VAL A 46 14.76 0.95 9.87
N LYS A 47 14.52 -0.35 9.86
CA LYS A 47 14.01 -1.10 8.72
C LYS A 47 12.57 -1.52 8.99
N ILE A 48 11.79 -1.55 7.92
CA ILE A 48 10.40 -2.01 7.94
C ILE A 48 10.25 -3.15 6.95
N ASP A 49 9.71 -4.26 7.42
CA ASP A 49 9.26 -5.33 6.53
C ASP A 49 7.87 -4.93 6.08
N VAL A 50 7.69 -4.91 4.77
CA VAL A 50 6.50 -4.36 4.15
C VAL A 50 5.84 -5.36 3.23
N ARG A 51 4.52 -5.25 3.12
CA ARG A 51 3.68 -5.99 2.17
C ARG A 51 3.01 -5.02 1.23
N TRP A 52 3.31 -5.14 -0.06
CA TRP A 52 2.87 -4.18 -1.05
C TRP A 52 1.38 -4.26 -1.36
N TYR A 53 0.76 -3.10 -1.54
CA TYR A 53 -0.52 -2.95 -2.20
C TYR A 53 -0.30 -2.49 -3.64
N TYR A 54 -0.87 -3.21 -4.60
CA TYR A 54 -0.79 -2.88 -6.02
C TYR A 54 -2.03 -2.11 -6.45
N ARG A 55 -1.85 -1.04 -7.22
CA ARG A 55 -2.96 -0.36 -7.89
C ARG A 55 -3.43 -1.18 -9.10
N PRO A 56 -4.68 -1.01 -9.54
CA PRO A 56 -5.20 -1.64 -10.76
C PRO A 56 -4.26 -1.56 -11.98
N GLU A 57 -3.71 -0.38 -12.23
CA GLU A 57 -2.78 -0.07 -13.32
C GLU A 57 -1.41 -0.75 -13.19
N GLU A 58 -1.03 -1.17 -11.98
CA GLU A 58 0.22 -1.86 -11.68
C GLU A 58 0.08 -3.39 -11.81
N SER A 59 -1.15 -3.90 -11.98
CA SER A 59 -1.41 -5.33 -12.12
C SER A 59 -1.16 -5.83 -13.55
N ILE A 60 -0.81 -7.11 -13.70
CA ILE A 60 -0.60 -7.75 -15.01
C ILE A 60 -1.84 -7.64 -15.90
N GLY A 61 -3.03 -7.73 -15.31
CA GLY A 61 -4.30 -7.62 -16.02
C GLY A 61 -4.75 -6.18 -16.31
N GLY A 62 -4.04 -5.18 -15.79
CA GLY A 62 -4.34 -3.76 -15.92
C GLY A 62 -5.64 -3.30 -15.24
N HIS A 63 -5.93 -2.01 -15.39
CA HIS A 63 -7.16 -1.41 -14.90
C HIS A 63 -8.38 -1.89 -15.71
N ARG A 64 -9.49 -2.18 -15.02
CA ARG A 64 -10.77 -2.65 -15.59
C ARG A 64 -11.90 -1.74 -15.10
N GLN A 65 -13.00 -1.67 -15.84
CA GLN A 65 -14.11 -0.76 -15.55
C GLN A 65 -14.73 -0.91 -14.15
N PHE A 66 -14.64 -2.10 -13.54
CA PHE A 66 -15.18 -2.33 -12.20
C PHE A 66 -14.22 -1.92 -11.07
N HIS A 67 -12.97 -1.54 -11.39
CA HIS A 67 -12.01 -1.12 -10.38
C HIS A 67 -12.31 0.30 -9.90
N GLY A 68 -12.34 0.49 -8.58
CA GLY A 68 -12.53 1.80 -7.98
C GLY A 68 -11.29 2.69 -8.08
N SER A 69 -11.48 4.01 -8.07
CA SER A 69 -10.38 5.00 -8.13
C SER A 69 -9.49 5.01 -6.89
N LYS A 70 -9.97 4.47 -5.76
CA LYS A 70 -9.25 4.29 -4.50
C LYS A 70 -8.90 2.82 -4.22
N GLU A 71 -9.08 1.94 -5.20
CA GLU A 71 -8.86 0.51 -5.03
C GLU A 71 -7.36 0.18 -5.09
N VAL A 72 -6.95 -0.73 -4.21
CA VAL A 72 -5.64 -1.36 -4.21
C VAL A 72 -5.78 -2.85 -3.89
N PHE A 73 -4.79 -3.65 -4.26
CA PHE A 73 -4.78 -5.10 -4.10
C PHE A 73 -3.73 -5.53 -3.10
N LEU A 74 -4.13 -6.29 -2.08
CA LEU A 74 -3.20 -6.79 -1.08
C LEU A 74 -2.34 -7.91 -1.68
N SER A 75 -1.07 -7.63 -1.98
CA SER A 75 -0.27 -8.59 -2.75
C SER A 75 0.41 -9.65 -1.89
N TYR A 76 0.98 -10.70 -2.49
CA TYR A 76 1.96 -11.60 -1.83
C TYR A 76 3.41 -11.15 -2.02
N HIS A 77 3.64 -9.86 -2.32
CA HIS A 77 4.96 -9.28 -2.45
C HIS A 77 5.40 -8.67 -1.12
N PHE A 78 6.42 -9.27 -0.52
CA PHE A 78 7.07 -8.78 0.70
C PHE A 78 8.45 -8.25 0.36
N ASP A 79 8.87 -7.19 1.06
CA ASP A 79 10.18 -6.58 0.89
C ASP A 79 10.62 -5.88 2.18
N VAL A 80 11.89 -5.51 2.27
CA VAL A 80 12.45 -4.73 3.40
C VAL A 80 12.82 -3.34 2.89
N GLN A 81 12.33 -2.30 3.56
CA GLN A 81 12.60 -0.91 3.21
C GLN A 81 13.16 -0.15 4.41
N SER A 82 13.96 0.89 4.16
CA SER A 82 14.33 1.84 5.22
C SER A 82 13.12 2.68 5.61
N ALA A 83 12.91 2.90 6.91
CA ALA A 83 11.83 3.76 7.42
C ALA A 83 11.95 5.20 6.91
N ASP A 84 13.14 5.66 6.54
CA ASP A 84 13.37 7.00 5.99
C ASP A 84 12.76 7.18 4.60
N THR A 85 12.41 6.09 3.92
CA THR A 85 11.70 6.14 2.64
C THR A 85 10.21 6.51 2.81
N VAL A 86 9.68 6.49 4.02
CA VAL A 86 8.25 6.75 4.25
C VAL A 86 7.91 8.22 4.00
N LYS A 87 7.00 8.47 3.06
CA LYS A 87 6.53 9.83 2.74
C LYS A 87 5.35 10.27 3.59
N ALA A 88 4.38 9.38 3.76
CA ALA A 88 3.11 9.70 4.39
C ALA A 88 2.41 8.43 4.88
N ARG A 89 1.53 8.61 5.87
CA ARG A 89 0.58 7.59 6.30
C ARG A 89 -0.69 7.67 5.45
N CYS A 90 -1.26 6.52 5.11
CA CYS A 90 -2.59 6.40 4.51
C CYS A 90 -3.40 5.30 5.22
N THR A 91 -4.68 5.16 4.86
CA THR A 91 -5.54 4.12 5.44
C THR A 91 -6.09 3.23 4.33
N VAL A 92 -5.82 1.93 4.40
CA VAL A 92 -6.40 0.93 3.49
C VAL A 92 -7.47 0.15 4.24
N HIS A 93 -8.72 0.38 3.85
CA HIS A 93 -9.90 -0.24 4.45
C HIS A 93 -10.21 -1.58 3.78
N SER A 94 -10.80 -2.51 4.52
CA SER A 94 -11.57 -3.58 3.86
C SER A 94 -12.73 -2.94 3.09
N PHE A 95 -13.14 -3.51 1.96
CA PHE A 95 -14.27 -2.99 1.19
C PHE A 95 -15.56 -2.82 2.03
N LYS A 96 -15.81 -3.74 2.96
CA LYS A 96 -16.94 -3.67 3.90
C LYS A 96 -16.86 -2.46 4.84
N SER A 97 -15.67 -2.06 5.26
CA SER A 97 -15.47 -0.87 6.11
C SER A 97 -15.51 0.40 5.29
N TYR A 98 -14.90 0.39 4.10
CA TYR A 98 -14.84 1.53 3.20
C TYR A 98 -16.23 2.01 2.78
N THR A 99 -17.12 1.08 2.43
CA THR A 99 -18.51 1.37 2.04
C THR A 99 -19.36 1.99 3.16
N LYS A 100 -18.84 2.06 4.39
CA LYS A 100 -19.51 2.65 5.55
C LYS A 100 -18.94 4.00 5.97
N LEU A 101 -17.93 4.52 5.25
CA LEU A 101 -17.36 5.82 5.55
C LEU A 101 -18.36 6.94 5.23
N ASN A 102 -18.54 7.87 6.18
CA ASN A 102 -19.38 9.06 5.97
C ASN A 102 -18.78 10.03 4.93
N ALA A 103 -17.44 10.06 4.84
CA ALA A 103 -16.68 10.83 3.86
C ALA A 103 -15.41 10.05 3.51
N ILE A 104 -15.01 10.11 2.24
CA ILE A 104 -13.79 9.48 1.74
C ILE A 104 -12.70 10.55 1.65
N GLY A 105 -11.63 10.40 2.42
CA GLY A 105 -10.46 11.26 2.37
C GLY A 105 -9.55 11.00 1.18
N ASN A 106 -8.57 11.88 0.98
CA ASN A 106 -7.58 11.71 -0.08
C ASN A 106 -6.67 10.49 0.14
N ASP A 107 -6.37 10.19 1.40
CA ASP A 107 -5.48 9.11 1.82
C ASP A 107 -6.24 7.83 2.22
N ASP A 108 -7.55 7.77 1.93
CA ASP A 108 -8.37 6.58 2.10
C ASP A 108 -8.36 5.73 0.82
N PHE A 109 -7.96 4.48 0.99
CA PHE A 109 -7.95 3.43 -0.03
C PHE A 109 -8.78 2.24 0.45
N PHE A 110 -9.08 1.31 -0.45
CA PHE A 110 -9.70 0.05 -0.05
C PHE A 110 -9.15 -1.13 -0.82
N TYR A 111 -9.28 -2.32 -0.23
CA TYR A 111 -9.02 -3.59 -0.90
C TYR A 111 -10.21 -4.56 -0.74
N ARG A 112 -10.43 -5.36 -1.77
CA ARG A 112 -11.33 -6.51 -1.78
C ARG A 112 -10.72 -7.75 -2.43
N PHE A 113 -9.51 -7.64 -2.97
CA PHE A 113 -8.76 -8.74 -3.53
C PHE A 113 -7.39 -8.88 -2.87
N GLU A 114 -6.98 -10.13 -2.72
CA GLU A 114 -5.57 -10.49 -2.65
C GLU A 114 -5.04 -10.73 -4.07
N TYR A 115 -3.77 -10.39 -4.30
CA TYR A 115 -3.13 -10.42 -5.61
C TYR A 115 -1.78 -11.14 -5.58
N ASN A 116 -1.59 -12.12 -6.45
CA ASN A 116 -0.29 -12.74 -6.64
C ASN A 116 0.46 -11.96 -7.73
N SER A 117 1.44 -11.15 -7.35
CA SER A 117 2.22 -10.32 -8.28
C SER A 117 3.10 -11.12 -9.25
N PHE A 118 3.40 -12.39 -8.94
CA PHE A 118 4.19 -13.26 -9.79
C PHE A 118 3.35 -13.92 -10.89
N THR A 119 2.09 -14.27 -10.59
CA THR A 119 1.22 -15.01 -11.52
C THR A 119 0.09 -14.18 -12.11
N GLY A 120 -0.23 -13.03 -11.51
CA GLY A 120 -1.38 -12.22 -11.86
C GLY A 120 -2.72 -12.71 -11.29
N ALA A 121 -2.70 -13.78 -10.48
CA ALA A 121 -3.92 -14.36 -9.92
C ALA A 121 -4.54 -13.48 -8.83
N PHE A 122 -5.87 -13.48 -8.76
CA PHE A 122 -6.65 -12.77 -7.75
C PHE A 122 -7.40 -13.74 -6.84
N ASN A 123 -7.60 -13.36 -5.59
CA ASN A 123 -8.47 -14.05 -4.64
C ASN A 123 -9.41 -13.02 -3.98
N PRO A 124 -10.75 -13.18 -4.09
CA PRO A 124 -11.44 -14.19 -4.90
C PRO A 124 -11.18 -14.00 -6.41
N ASP A 125 -11.13 -15.10 -7.16
CA ASP A 125 -10.90 -15.12 -8.61
C ASP A 125 -12.17 -14.78 -9.43
N ARG A 126 -13.32 -14.71 -8.73
CA ARG A 126 -14.62 -14.31 -9.27
C ARG A 126 -15.25 -13.25 -8.39
N VAL A 127 -15.78 -12.22 -9.05
CA VAL A 127 -16.60 -11.19 -8.44
C VAL A 127 -18.03 -11.44 -8.89
N ALA A 128 -18.98 -11.54 -7.96
CA ALA A 128 -20.39 -11.47 -8.36
C ALA A 128 -20.61 -10.10 -8.99
N MET A 129 -21.05 -10.09 -10.26
CA MET A 129 -21.42 -8.87 -10.99
C MET A 129 -22.69 -8.26 -10.42
#